data_AF-A0A4P9Z7W4-F1
#
_entry.id   AF-A0A4P9Z7W4-F1
#
_cell.length_a   1.000
_cell.length_b   1.000
_cell.length_c   1.000
_cell.angle_alpha   90.00
_cell.angle_beta   90.00
_cell.angle_gamma   90.00
#
_symmetry.space_group_name_H-M   'P 1'
#
loop_
_entity.id
_entity.type
_entity.pdbx_description
1 polymer ?
#
loop_
_entity_poly.entity_id
_entity_poly.type
_entity_poly.pdbx_seq_one_letter_code
_entity_poly.pdbx_strand_id
1 'polypeptide(L)'
;MQIWDDYLNRTNANYTIWGYIDLHSYSQKILYPYAYSCDQKPLNEGNLIELGFGISKVIRLASGKYYSVLPSCIERLELSSKLGSWLMSRLHVSPKVILGI
;
A
#
# COMPACT_ATOMS: atom_id res chain seq x y z
N MET A 1 -18.43 0.60 2.33
CA MET A 1 -17.56 0.39 1.14
C MET A 1 -18.18 0.97 -0.14
N GLN A 2 -19.52 0.97 -0.29
CA GLN A 2 -20.25 1.54 -1.44
C GLN A 2 -19.80 2.94 -1.90
N ILE A 3 -19.45 3.85 -0.99
CA ILE A 3 -19.02 5.22 -1.35
C ILE A 3 -17.78 5.22 -2.27
N TRP A 4 -16.82 4.32 -2.03
CA TRP A 4 -15.62 4.24 -2.87
C TRP A 4 -15.96 3.67 -4.24
N ASP A 5 -16.73 2.60 -4.30
CA ASP A 5 -17.13 1.96 -5.54
C ASP A 5 -17.95 2.93 -6.42
N ASP A 6 -18.87 3.69 -5.82
CA ASP A 6 -19.67 4.70 -6.51
C ASP A 6 -18.80 5.84 -7.04
N TYR A 7 -17.83 6.32 -6.24
CA TYR A 7 -16.90 7.37 -6.66
C TYR A 7 -16.04 6.90 -7.83
N LEU A 8 -15.47 5.69 -7.75
CA LEU A 8 -14.64 5.13 -8.81
C LEU A 8 -15.44 4.90 -10.07
N ASN A 9 -16.64 4.34 -9.98
CA ASN A 9 -17.51 4.11 -11.14
C ASN A 9 -17.89 5.43 -11.83
N ARG A 10 -18.28 6.45 -11.05
CA ARG A 10 -18.61 7.77 -11.60
C ARG A 10 -17.40 8.47 -12.23
N THR A 11 -16.23 8.34 -11.62
CA THR A 11 -15.00 8.95 -12.13
C THR A 11 -14.56 8.25 -13.41
N ASN A 12 -14.61 6.92 -13.43
CA ASN A 12 -14.19 6.11 -14.56
C ASN A 12 -15.08 6.25 -15.79
N ALA A 13 -16.31 6.75 -15.62
CA ALA A 13 -17.20 7.10 -16.73
C ALA A 13 -16.64 8.22 -17.61
N ASN A 14 -15.83 9.13 -17.06
CA ASN A 14 -15.29 10.29 -17.78
C ASN A 14 -13.75 10.32 -17.82
N TYR A 15 -13.07 9.55 -16.97
CA TYR A 15 -11.61 9.58 -16.84
C TYR A 15 -11.04 8.19 -16.62
N THR A 16 -10.01 7.81 -17.38
CA THR A 16 -9.30 6.56 -17.13
C THR A 16 -8.39 6.69 -15.90
N ILE A 17 -8.62 5.85 -14.89
CA ILE A 17 -7.78 5.80 -13.69
C ILE A 17 -6.59 4.88 -13.93
N TRP A 18 -5.37 5.43 -13.85
CA TRP A 18 -4.13 4.69 -14.12
C TRP A 18 -3.46 4.11 -12.87
N GLY A 19 -3.80 4.61 -11.67
CA GLY A 19 -3.18 4.14 -10.43
C GLY A 19 -3.83 4.69 -9.17
N TYR A 20 -3.52 4.03 -8.06
CA TYR A 20 -4.00 4.37 -6.71
C TYR A 20 -2.82 4.54 -5.77
N ILE A 21 -2.81 5.66 -5.06
CA ILE A 21 -1.85 5.95 -3.97
C ILE A 21 -2.67 6.27 -2.72
N ASP A 22 -2.38 5.57 -1.65
CA ASP A 22 -2.96 5.75 -0.32
C ASP A 22 -1.91 6.36 0.58
N LEU A 23 -2.15 7.54 1.14
CA LEU A 23 -1.19 8.18 2.04
C LEU A 23 -1.61 7.90 3.47
N HIS A 24 -0.72 7.30 4.24
CA HIS A 24 -0.94 6.97 5.64
C HIS A 24 0.25 7.43 6.48
N SER A 25 0.06 7.45 7.80
CA SER A 25 1.13 7.70 8.77
C SER A 25 0.90 6.76 9.96
N TYR A 26 1.92 6.25 10.64
CA TYR A 26 3.35 6.58 10.56
C TYR A 26 4.16 5.29 10.33
N SER A 27 5.24 5.33 9.54
CA SER A 27 6.21 4.20 9.51
C SER A 27 7.44 4.38 8.60
N GLN A 28 7.50 5.40 7.74
CA GLN A 28 8.51 5.51 6.67
C GLN A 28 8.57 4.20 5.83
N LYS A 29 7.41 3.73 5.39
CA LYS A 29 7.27 2.52 4.56
C LYS A 29 6.55 2.84 3.27
N ILE A 30 6.94 2.16 2.20
CA ILE A 30 6.24 2.12 0.92
C ILE A 30 5.77 0.69 0.73
N LEU A 31 4.46 0.51 0.71
CA LEU A 31 3.86 -0.81 0.69
C LEU A 31 3.20 -1.06 -0.65
N TYR A 32 3.45 -2.25 -1.22
CA TYR A 32 2.78 -2.71 -2.42
C TYR A 32 1.90 -3.93 -2.13
N PRO A 33 0.83 -4.16 -2.92
CA PRO A 33 -0.11 -5.26 -2.69
C PRO A 33 0.54 -6.66 -2.71
N TYR A 34 -0.08 -7.68 -2.11
CA TYR A 34 -1.35 -7.64 -1.37
C TYR A 34 -1.14 -7.53 0.14
N ALA A 35 -2.14 -7.03 0.86
CA ALA A 35 -2.16 -7.00 2.33
C ALA A 35 -2.79 -8.25 2.96
N TYR A 36 -3.75 -8.88 2.27
CA TYR A 36 -4.55 -9.97 2.81
C TYR A 36 -3.88 -11.35 2.71
N SER A 37 -2.94 -11.53 1.76
CA SER A 37 -2.21 -12.78 1.52
C SER A 37 -0.75 -12.47 1.15
N CYS A 38 0.19 -13.25 1.68
CA CYS A 38 1.59 -13.26 1.25
C CYS A 38 1.88 -14.35 0.21
N ASP A 39 0.99 -15.33 0.05
CA ASP A 39 1.17 -16.43 -0.90
C ASP A 39 0.76 -16.01 -2.32
N GLN A 40 -0.13 -15.00 -2.41
CA GLN A 40 -0.54 -14.41 -3.67
C GLN A 40 0.30 -13.19 -4.00
N LYS A 41 0.86 -13.19 -5.21
CA LYS A 41 1.63 -12.06 -5.75
C LYS A 41 0.77 -11.22 -6.69
N PRO A 42 0.94 -9.89 -6.71
CA PRO A 42 0.26 -9.04 -7.67
C PRO A 42 0.78 -9.30 -9.09
N LEU A 43 -0.07 -9.02 -10.07
CA LEU A 43 0.37 -8.96 -11.47
C LEU A 43 1.42 -7.85 -11.61
N ASN A 44 2.51 -8.11 -12.34
CA ASN A 44 3.62 -7.18 -12.53
C ASN A 44 4.30 -6.74 -11.21
N GLU A 45 4.46 -7.66 -10.25
CA GLU A 45 5.14 -7.41 -8.96
C GLU A 45 6.47 -6.66 -9.11
N GLY A 46 7.30 -7.02 -10.10
CA GLY A 46 8.58 -6.35 -10.36
C GLY A 46 8.43 -4.85 -10.64
N ASN A 47 7.44 -4.46 -11.43
CA ASN A 47 7.17 -3.05 -11.74
C ASN A 47 6.74 -2.28 -10.49
N LEU A 48 5.97 -2.91 -9.60
CA LEU A 48 5.54 -2.30 -8.33
C LEU A 48 6.72 -2.12 -7.37
N ILE A 49 7.61 -3.11 -7.30
CA ILE A 49 8.84 -3.04 -6.51
C ILE A 49 9.74 -1.91 -7.02
N GLU A 50 9.97 -1.85 -8.34
CA GLU A 50 10.76 -0.80 -8.98
C GLU A 50 10.17 0.59 -8.72
N LEU A 51 8.85 0.75 -8.90
CA LEU A 51 8.14 1.98 -8.59
C LEU A 51 8.33 2.38 -7.12
N GLY A 52 8.19 1.44 -6.18
CA GLY A 52 8.40 1.67 -4.76
C GLY A 52 9.81 2.15 -4.44
N PHE A 53 10.84 1.52 -5.01
CA PHE A 53 12.23 1.96 -4.83
C PHE A 53 12.51 3.31 -5.48
N GLY A 54 11.90 3.60 -6.64
CA GLY A 54 11.97 4.91 -7.28
C GLY A 54 11.44 6.02 -6.36
N ILE A 55 10.28 5.80 -5.73
CA ILE A 55 9.69 6.73 -4.76
C ILE A 55 10.60 6.86 -3.53
N SER A 56 11.09 5.76 -2.95
CA SER A 56 12.00 5.78 -1.79
C SER A 56 13.26 6.59 -2.08
N LYS A 57 13.85 6.41 -3.27
CA LYS A 57 15.02 7.16 -3.73
C LYS A 57 14.73 8.66 -3.79
N VAL A 58 13.61 9.07 -4.37
CA VAL A 58 13.24 10.49 -4.47
C VAL A 58 13.03 11.11 -3.08
N ILE A 59 12.33 10.41 -2.17
CA ILE A 59 12.15 10.87 -0.78
C ILE A 59 13.51 11.04 -0.10
N ARG A 60 14.42 10.08 -0.27
CA ARG A 60 15.76 10.14 0.31
C ARG A 60 16.56 11.32 -0.22
N LEU A 61 16.51 11.59 -1.53
CA LEU A 61 17.20 12.73 -2.13
C LEU A 61 16.63 14.07 -1.66
N ALA A 62 15.31 14.16 -1.49
CA ALA A 62 14.64 15.39 -1.09
C ALA A 62 14.72 15.70 0.42
N SER A 63 14.70 14.67 1.27
CA SER A 63 14.53 14.84 2.73
C SER A 63 15.59 14.18 3.60
N GLY A 64 16.47 13.35 3.02
CA GLY A 64 17.40 12.50 3.78
C GLY A 64 16.74 11.32 4.49
N LYS A 65 15.41 11.19 4.48
CA LYS A 65 14.70 10.08 5.13
C LYS A 65 14.78 8.80 4.32
N TYR A 66 14.90 7.66 5.01
CA TYR A 66 14.92 6.35 4.39
C TYR A 66 13.55 5.70 4.54
N TYR A 67 12.99 5.25 3.43
CA TYR A 67 11.71 4.53 3.42
C TYR A 67 11.95 3.11 2.93
N SER A 68 11.54 2.11 3.71
CA SER A 68 11.65 0.71 3.28
C SER A 68 10.52 0.35 2.31
N VAL A 69 10.82 -0.52 1.35
CA VAL A 69 9.87 -1.02 0.35
C VAL A 69 9.61 -2.50 0.64
N LEU A 70 8.36 -2.87 0.87
CA LEU A 70 7.97 -4.23 1.24
C LEU A 70 6.50 -4.52 0.88
N PRO A 71 6.11 -5.79 0.71
CA PRO A 71 4.71 -6.11 0.47
C PRO A 71 3.85 -5.83 1.72
N SER A 72 2.64 -5.34 1.52
CA SER A 72 1.74 -4.95 2.61
C SER A 72 1.41 -6.09 3.58
N CYS A 73 1.38 -7.35 3.10
CA CYS A 73 1.08 -8.50 3.95
C CYS A 73 2.13 -8.71 5.04
N ILE A 74 3.40 -8.38 4.77
CA ILE A 74 4.49 -8.51 5.74
C ILE A 74 4.32 -7.47 6.85
N GLU A 75 3.96 -6.24 6.50
CA GLU A 75 3.64 -5.22 7.50
C GLU A 75 2.45 -5.64 8.37
N ARG A 76 1.39 -6.20 7.78
CA ARG A 76 0.24 -6.74 8.52
C ARG A 76 0.65 -7.85 9.50
N LEU A 77 1.54 -8.76 9.09
CA LEU A 77 2.07 -9.82 9.96
C LEU A 77 2.90 -9.23 11.10
N GLU A 78 3.77 -8.25 10.82
CA GLU A 78 4.52 -7.53 11.86
C GLU A 78 3.57 -6.86 12.87
N LEU A 79 2.53 -6.17 12.40
CA LEU A 79 1.52 -5.54 13.24
C LEU A 79 0.76 -6.58 14.09
N SER A 80 0.37 -7.71 13.49
CA SER A 80 -0.31 -8.79 14.21
C SER A 80 0.55 -9.39 15.32
N SER A 81 1.86 -9.53 15.09
CA SER A 81 2.78 -9.99 16.14
C SER A 81 2.92 -8.99 17.30
N LYS A 82 2.80 -7.68 17.02
CA LYS A 82 2.95 -6.61 18.01
C LYS A 82 1.66 -6.28 18.78
N LEU A 83 0.50 -6.32 18.13
CA LEU A 83 -0.78 -5.86 18.67
C LEU A 83 -1.71 -7.00 19.12
N GLY A 84 -1.34 -8.25 18.84
CA GLY A 84 -2.16 -9.43 19.08
C GLY A 84 -3.20 -9.66 17.98
N SER A 85 -3.34 -10.91 17.55
CA SER A 85 -4.17 -11.34 16.41
C SER A 85 -5.64 -10.86 16.46
N TRP A 86 -6.22 -10.79 17.66
CA TRP A 86 -7.61 -10.39 17.89
C TRP A 86 -7.92 -8.94 17.52
N LEU A 87 -6.94 -8.04 17.63
CA LEU A 87 -7.11 -6.62 17.28
C LEU A 87 -7.05 -6.40 15.76
N MET A 88 -6.31 -7.24 15.03
CA MET A 88 -6.06 -7.11 13.58
C MET A 88 -7.16 -7.72 12.70
N SER A 89 -7.99 -8.63 13.23
CA SER A 89 -9.10 -9.25 12.48
C SER A 89 -10.20 -8.27 12.05
N ARG A 90 -10.21 -7.05 12.60
CA ARG A 90 -11.16 -5.97 12.28
C ARG A 90 -10.69 -5.03 11.16
N LEU A 91 -9.44 -5.13 10.70
CA LEU A 91 -8.91 -4.28 9.63
C LEU A 91 -9.01 -5.00 8.29
N HIS A 92 -10.07 -4.71 7.54
CA HIS A 92 -10.23 -5.08 6.14
C HIS A 92 -9.33 -4.16 5.29
N VAL A 93 -8.39 -4.70 4.52
CA VAL A 93 -7.44 -3.89 3.75
C VAL A 93 -7.64 -4.09 2.25
N SER A 94 -8.11 -3.05 1.57
CA SER A 94 -8.24 -2.95 0.12
C SER A 94 -6.86 -2.89 -0.56
N PRO A 95 -6.72 -3.34 -1.83
CA PRO A 95 -5.45 -3.29 -2.54
C PRO A 95 -5.08 -1.84 -2.89
N LYS A 96 -4.06 -1.29 -2.25
CA LYS A 96 -3.54 0.05 -2.53
C LYS A 96 -2.04 0.11 -2.29
N VAL A 97 -1.32 0.97 -3.02
CA VAL A 97 0.05 1.34 -2.66
C VAL A 97 -0.03 2.32 -1.51
N ILE A 98 0.46 1.93 -0.34
CA ILE A 98 0.39 2.76 0.87
C ILE A 98 1.73 3.44 1.08
N LEU A 99 1.74 4.77 1.06
CA LEU A 99 2.90 5.59 1.42
C LEU A 99 2.72 6.06 2.86
N GLY A 100 3.53 5.49 3.76
CA GLY A 100 3.61 5.87 5.17
C GLY A 100 4.53 7.08 5.37
N ILE A 101 4.02 8.32 5.38
CA ILE A 101 4.84 9.53 5.60
C ILE A 101 5.38 9.56 7.05
#